data_AF-A0A544QVG5-F1
#
_entry.id   AF-A0A544QVG5-F1
#
_cell.length_a   1.000
_cell.length_b   1.000
_cell.length_c   1.000
_cell.angle_alpha   90.00
_cell.angle_beta   90.00
_cell.angle_gamma   90.00
#
_symmetry.space_group_name_H-M   'P 1'
#
loop_
_entity.id
_entity.type
_entity.pdbx_description
1 polymer ?
#
loop_
_entity_poly.entity_id
_entity_poly.type
_entity_poly.pdbx_seq_one_letter_code
_entity_poly.pdbx_strand_id
1 'polypeptide(L)'
;MIITTTPSVDGYRIVDYKGIVYGEVVSGVNFFKDITAGLRNVFGGRSGSYEDELKKAREEALYELEQRASAMGANAVVGVDTDYEVLGADNGMLMVTVSGTAVVIQRD
;
A
#
# COMPACT_ATOMS: atom_id res chain seq x y z
N MET A 1 -6.48 7.23 -10.24
CA MET A 1 -5.88 8.45 -9.67
C MET A 1 -4.37 8.44 -9.92
N ILE A 2 -3.65 9.58 -10.02
CA ILE A 2 -2.17 9.53 -10.00
C ILE A 2 -1.71 9.29 -8.56
N ILE A 3 -0.92 8.24 -8.34
CA ILE A 3 -0.36 7.90 -7.03
C ILE A 3 1.15 7.73 -7.23
N THR A 4 1.96 8.47 -6.49
CA THR A 4 3.41 8.46 -6.68
C THR A 4 4.16 8.63 -5.36
N THR A 5 5.33 7.99 -5.28
CA THR A 5 6.27 8.14 -4.16
C THR A 5 7.03 9.47 -4.23
N THR A 6 7.03 10.15 -5.39
CA THR A 6 7.63 11.47 -5.55
C THR A 6 6.77 12.57 -4.90
N PRO A 7 7.36 13.68 -4.42
CA PRO A 7 6.60 14.78 -3.80
C PRO A 7 5.81 15.62 -4.83
N SER A 8 6.06 15.45 -6.12
CA SER A 8 5.42 16.18 -7.22
C SER A 8 5.20 15.27 -8.44
N VAL A 9 4.40 15.74 -9.39
CA VAL A 9 4.14 15.06 -10.67
C VAL A 9 4.59 15.98 -11.81
N ASP A 10 5.53 15.53 -12.64
CA ASP A 10 6.07 16.35 -13.73
C ASP A 10 4.99 16.74 -14.76
N GLY A 11 4.97 18.01 -15.15
CA GLY A 11 3.96 18.58 -16.06
C GLY A 11 2.61 18.87 -15.40
N TYR A 12 2.55 18.81 -14.07
CA TYR A 12 1.39 19.19 -13.28
C TYR A 12 1.79 20.09 -12.12
N ARG A 13 0.90 21.02 -11.78
CA ARG A 13 0.98 21.85 -10.58
C ARG A 13 -0.03 21.40 -9.53
N ILE A 14 0.43 21.26 -8.28
CA ILE A 14 -0.48 21.10 -7.12
C ILE A 14 -1.17 22.43 -6.86
N VAL A 15 -2.50 22.42 -6.91
CA VAL A 15 -3.36 23.60 -6.70
C VAL A 15 -4.11 23.57 -5.37
N ASP A 16 -4.21 22.39 -4.73
CA ASP A 16 -4.84 22.26 -3.41
C ASP A 16 -4.29 21.04 -2.66
N TYR A 17 -4.09 21.17 -1.34
CA TYR A 17 -3.66 20.09 -0.46
C TYR A 17 -4.83 19.68 0.42
N LYS A 18 -5.24 18.42 0.33
CA LYS A 18 -6.37 17.87 1.10
C LYS A 18 -5.94 17.27 2.45
N GLY A 19 -4.64 17.14 2.69
CA GLY A 19 -4.08 16.59 3.91
C GLY A 19 -3.53 15.18 3.71
N ILE A 20 -3.13 14.56 4.82
CA ILE A 20 -2.56 13.22 4.84
C ILE A 20 -3.68 12.20 4.67
N VAL A 21 -3.42 11.14 3.91
CA VAL A 21 -4.32 10.01 3.69
C VAL A 21 -3.56 8.70 3.92
N TYR A 22 -4.28 7.70 4.42
CA TYR A 22 -3.75 6.37 4.73
C TYR A 22 -4.65 5.29 4.12
N GLY A 23 -4.08 4.14 3.79
CA GLY A 23 -4.79 2.88 3.52
C GLY A 23 -4.09 1.74 4.23
N GLU A 24 -4.84 0.81 4.81
CA GLU A 24 -4.29 -0.20 5.72
C GLU A 24 -4.90 -1.58 5.47
N VAL A 25 -4.07 -2.61 5.43
CA VAL A 25 -4.52 -4.00 5.33
C VAL A 25 -3.82 -4.83 6.38
N VAL A 26 -4.58 -5.67 7.10
CA VAL A 26 -4.04 -6.62 8.08
C VAL A 26 -4.34 -8.04 7.62
N SER A 27 -3.30 -8.78 7.26
CA SER A 27 -3.36 -10.20 6.88
C SER A 27 -3.08 -11.09 8.09
N GLY A 28 -4.03 -11.97 8.42
CA GLY A 28 -4.04 -12.77 9.66
C GLY A 28 -3.27 -14.10 9.63
N VAL A 29 -3.20 -14.79 10.77
CA VAL A 29 -2.42 -16.03 11.05
C VAL A 29 -2.53 -17.16 10.01
N ASN A 30 -3.66 -17.28 9.32
CA ASN A 30 -3.83 -18.28 8.27
C ASN A 30 -2.91 -18.01 7.07
N PHE A 31 -2.70 -16.73 6.73
CA PHE A 31 -1.74 -16.30 5.71
C PHE A 31 -0.32 -16.79 6.04
N PHE A 32 0.16 -16.55 7.26
CA PHE A 32 1.49 -17.01 7.70
C PHE A 32 1.62 -18.54 7.71
N LYS A 33 0.58 -19.27 8.09
CA LYS A 33 0.57 -20.74 8.05
C LYS A 33 0.68 -21.28 6.62
N ASP A 34 -0.04 -20.67 5.67
CA ASP A 34 -0.01 -21.09 4.27
C ASP A 34 1.34 -20.76 3.60
N ILE A 35 1.95 -19.63 3.95
CA ILE A 35 3.32 -19.27 3.54
C ILE A 35 4.34 -20.28 4.06
N THR A 36 4.29 -20.59 5.36
CA THR A 36 5.26 -21.50 6.00
C THR A 36 5.08 -22.95 5.56
N ALA A 37 3.86 -23.36 5.20
CA ALA A 37 3.59 -24.64 4.57
C ALA A 37 4.12 -24.72 3.12
N GLY A 38 4.01 -23.62 2.35
CA GLY A 38 4.50 -23.52 0.96
C GLY A 38 6.02 -23.40 0.84
N LEU A 39 6.69 -22.74 1.79
CA LEU A 39 8.14 -22.52 1.82
C LEU A 39 8.98 -23.79 1.95
N ARG A 40 8.42 -24.88 2.51
CA ARG A 40 9.14 -26.17 2.63
C ARG A 40 9.54 -26.77 1.28
N ASN A 41 8.96 -26.30 0.17
CA ASN A 41 9.28 -26.74 -1.19
C ASN A 41 10.18 -25.75 -1.97
N VAL A 42 10.63 -24.65 -1.36
CA VAL A 42 11.28 -23.54 -2.08
C VAL A 42 12.80 -23.61 -1.90
N PHE A 43 13.44 -24.48 -2.68
CA PHE A 43 14.88 -24.39 -2.94
C PHE A 43 15.11 -23.29 -4.02
N GLY A 44 15.61 -22.12 -3.62
CA GLY A 44 16.40 -21.24 -4.49
C GLY A 44 15.71 -20.34 -5.52
N GLY A 45 14.38 -20.17 -5.50
CA GLY A 45 13.67 -19.27 -6.40
C GLY A 45 12.45 -18.65 -5.71
N ARG A 46 12.09 -17.41 -6.07
CA ARG A 46 10.96 -16.61 -5.53
C ARG A 46 9.79 -17.45 -5.00
N SER A 47 9.37 -17.20 -3.75
CA SER A 47 8.21 -17.88 -3.16
C SER A 47 6.92 -17.27 -3.71
N GLY A 48 6.43 -17.79 -4.83
CA GLY A 48 5.27 -17.23 -5.54
C GLY A 48 4.07 -16.95 -4.63
N SER A 49 3.72 -17.88 -3.74
CA SER A 49 2.58 -17.69 -2.81
C SER A 49 2.79 -16.57 -1.79
N TYR A 50 4.01 -16.33 -1.32
CA TYR A 50 4.31 -15.24 -0.40
C TYR A 50 4.23 -13.87 -1.10
N GLU A 51 4.80 -13.80 -2.30
CA GLU A 51 4.83 -12.58 -3.10
C GLU A 51 3.43 -12.19 -3.59
N ASP A 52 2.60 -13.16 -3.97
CA ASP A 52 1.23 -12.92 -4.45
C ASP A 52 0.34 -12.30 -3.37
N GLU A 53 0.46 -12.78 -2.14
CA GLU A 53 -0.32 -12.25 -1.02
C GLU A 53 0.20 -10.88 -0.54
N LEU A 54 1.53 -10.66 -0.52
CA LEU A 54 2.09 -9.32 -0.28
C LEU A 54 1.61 -8.32 -1.33
N LYS A 55 1.58 -8.74 -2.59
CA LYS A 55 1.08 -7.94 -3.69
C LYS A 55 -0.40 -7.61 -3.47
N LYS A 56 -1.22 -8.61 -3.14
CA LYS A 56 -2.65 -8.42 -2.86
C LYS A 56 -2.89 -7.45 -1.71
N ALA A 57 -2.21 -7.62 -0.58
CA ALA A 57 -2.33 -6.72 0.57
C ALA A 57 -1.95 -5.28 0.22
N ARG A 58 -0.90 -5.09 -0.60
CA ARG A 58 -0.50 -3.75 -1.09
C ARG A 58 -1.53 -3.15 -2.04
N GLU A 59 -2.07 -3.94 -2.96
CA GLU A 59 -3.10 -3.49 -3.91
C GLU A 59 -4.38 -3.08 -3.17
N GLU A 60 -4.79 -3.83 -2.15
CA GLU A 60 -5.92 -3.50 -1.28
C GLU A 60 -5.66 -2.21 -0.47
N ALA A 61 -4.47 -2.03 0.11
CA ALA A 61 -4.11 -0.82 0.84
C ALA A 61 -4.06 0.43 -0.07
N LEU A 62 -3.50 0.29 -1.29
CA LEU A 62 -3.49 1.36 -2.29
C LEU A 62 -4.90 1.71 -2.76
N TYR A 63 -5.77 0.72 -2.93
CA TYR A 63 -7.16 0.95 -3.31
C TYR A 63 -7.91 1.73 -2.22
N GLU A 64 -7.71 1.38 -0.94
CA GLU A 64 -8.29 2.13 0.16
C GLU A 64 -7.77 3.58 0.25
N LEU A 65 -6.46 3.77 0.06
CA LEU A 65 -5.82 5.08 -0.03
C LEU A 65 -6.47 5.94 -1.14
N GLU A 66 -6.66 5.36 -2.33
CA GLU A 66 -7.29 6.04 -3.49
C GLU A 66 -8.74 6.45 -3.17
N GLN A 67 -9.52 5.57 -2.54
CA GLN A 67 -10.91 5.84 -2.22
C GLN A 67 -11.05 6.95 -1.17
N ARG A 68 -10.22 6.90 -0.11
CA ARG A 68 -10.19 7.95 0.93
C ARG A 68 -9.72 9.29 0.33
N ALA A 69 -8.69 9.29 -0.51
CA ALA A 69 -8.23 10.50 -1.20
C ALA A 69 -9.33 11.08 -2.11
N SER A 70 -10.04 10.22 -2.86
CA SER A 70 -11.17 10.62 -3.70
C SER A 70 -12.30 11.25 -2.88
N ALA A 71 -12.63 10.68 -1.72
CA ALA A 71 -13.64 11.22 -0.81
C ALA A 71 -13.25 12.60 -0.23
N MET A 72 -11.95 12.90 -0.14
CA MET A 72 -11.42 14.21 0.24
C MET A 72 -11.43 15.23 -0.93
N GLY A 73 -11.86 14.82 -2.12
CA GLY A 73 -11.87 15.63 -3.34
C GLY A 73 -10.48 15.80 -3.98
N ALA A 74 -9.54 14.90 -3.68
CA ALA A 74 -8.24 14.86 -4.34
C ALA A 74 -8.33 14.13 -5.69
N ASN A 75 -7.42 14.45 -6.61
CA ASN A 75 -7.26 13.75 -7.88
C ASN A 75 -5.85 13.13 -8.06
N ALA A 76 -4.99 13.28 -7.05
CA ALA A 76 -3.71 12.59 -6.93
C ALA A 76 -3.29 12.40 -5.46
N VAL A 77 -2.37 11.46 -5.23
CA VAL A 77 -1.66 11.27 -3.96
C VAL A 77 -0.16 11.29 -4.24
N VAL A 78 0.57 12.18 -3.56
CA VAL A 78 2.02 12.36 -3.71
C VAL A 78 2.76 12.02 -2.43
N GLY A 79 4.07 11.79 -2.52
CA GLY A 79 4.91 11.46 -1.38
C GLY A 79 4.45 10.18 -0.69
N VAL A 80 4.03 9.20 -1.48
CA VAL A 80 3.54 7.92 -0.97
C VAL A 80 4.66 7.12 -0.35
N ASP A 81 4.40 6.57 0.83
CA ASP A 81 5.28 5.64 1.55
C ASP A 81 4.53 4.34 1.89
N THR A 82 5.24 3.22 1.97
CA THR A 82 4.65 1.90 2.25
C THR A 82 5.45 1.17 3.30
N ASP A 83 4.80 0.91 4.43
CA ASP A 83 5.36 0.20 5.57
C ASP A 83 4.76 -1.19 5.72
N TYR A 84 5.60 -2.12 6.16
CA TYR A 84 5.22 -3.49 6.49
C TYR A 84 5.56 -3.76 7.94
N GLU A 85 4.57 -4.14 8.74
CA GLU A 85 4.75 -4.43 10.15
C GLU A 85 4.24 -5.83 10.49
N VAL A 86 5.02 -6.56 11.27
CA VAL A 86 4.59 -7.85 11.80
C VAL A 86 3.93 -7.61 13.16
N LEU A 87 2.70 -8.10 13.32
CA LEU A 87 1.87 -7.89 14.50
C LEU A 87 1.54 -9.21 15.22
N GLY A 88 1.19 -9.09 16.50
CA GLY A 88 0.76 -10.20 17.36
C GLY A 88 1.90 -10.86 18.14
N ALA A 89 1.58 -11.45 19.30
CA ALA A 89 2.55 -12.07 20.20
C ALA A 89 3.36 -13.20 19.55
N ASP A 90 2.78 -13.87 18.56
CA ASP A 90 3.39 -14.98 17.82
C ASP A 90 3.90 -14.55 16.43
N ASN A 91 3.97 -13.25 16.14
CA ASN A 91 4.35 -12.71 14.81
C ASN A 91 3.49 -13.25 13.66
N GLY A 92 2.23 -13.59 13.94
CA GLY A 92 1.35 -14.28 13.01
C GLY A 92 0.56 -13.36 12.08
N MET A 93 0.70 -12.04 12.20
CA MET A 93 -0.05 -11.09 11.36
C MET A 93 0.92 -10.17 10.63
N LEU A 94 0.58 -9.81 9.40
CA LEU A 94 1.28 -8.80 8.62
C LEU A 94 0.34 -7.64 8.36
N MET A 95 0.75 -6.43 8.74
CA MET A 95 0.09 -5.20 8.38
C MET A 95 0.86 -4.54 7.23
N VAL A 96 0.12 -4.08 6.23
CA VAL A 96 0.61 -3.22 5.16
C VAL A 96 -0.07 -1.87 5.32
N THR A 97 0.72 -0.82 5.53
CA THR A 97 0.23 0.55 5.64
C THR A 97 0.80 1.35 4.49
N VAL A 98 -0.06 2.05 3.77
CA VAL A 98 0.33 3.01 2.75
C VAL A 98 -0.11 4.39 3.23
N SER A 99 0.79 5.36 3.19
CA SER A 99 0.50 6.75 3.55
C SER A 99 0.91 7.70 2.43
N GLY A 100 0.35 8.89 2.38
CA GLY A 100 0.73 9.92 1.44
C GLY A 100 -0.04 11.22 1.64
N THR A 101 0.15 12.18 0.74
CA THR A 101 -0.56 13.46 0.76
C THR A 101 -1.58 13.54 -0.38
N ALA A 102 -2.86 13.64 -0.03
CA ALA A 102 -3.94 13.82 -0.99
C ALA A 102 -3.93 15.25 -1.53
N VAL A 103 -3.91 15.41 -2.86
CA VAL A 103 -3.77 16.71 -3.53
C VAL A 103 -4.69 16.83 -4.74
N VAL A 104 -4.99 18.07 -5.13
CA VAL A 104 -5.55 18.39 -6.44
C VAL A 104 -4.42 18.91 -7.31
N ILE A 105 -4.20 18.27 -8.46
CA ILE A 105 -3.25 18.69 -9.49
C ILE A 105 -3.98 19.14 -10.76
N GLN A 106 -3.36 20.08 -11.47
CA GLN A 106 -3.79 20.55 -12.79
C GLN A 106 -2.60 20.51 -13.75
N ARG A 107 -2.85 20.20 -15.01
CA ARG A 107 -1.81 20.20 -16.04
C ARG A 107 -1.35 21.64 -16.28
N ASP A 108 -0.04 21.83 -16.40
CA ASP A 108 0.55 23.12 -16.74
C ASP A 108 0.13 23.63 -18.12
#